data_AF-A0A3M0WXI9-F1
#
_entry.id   AF-A0A3M0WXI9-F1
#
_cell.length_a   1.000
_cell.length_b   1.000
_cell.length_c   1.000
_cell.angle_alpha   90.00
_cell.angle_beta   90.00
_cell.angle_gamma   90.00
#
_symmetry.space_group_name_H-M   'P 1'
#
loop_
_entity.id
_entity.type
_entity.pdbx_description
1 polymer ?
#
loop_
_entity_poly.entity_id
_entity_poly.type
_entity_poly.pdbx_seq_one_letter_code
_entity_poly.pdbx_strand_id
1 'polypeptide(L)'
;MLVMLLTVAMLSWSPEMLIRDYLIKHYPWPEVEVERVKKHIKLPNVKPEKIFLLKGVPGRATFLMRFPDGKTIEYEVRVKAFDWVLKSRKPLAKGDILSEDDVYISLLSINRIPKGALSDKQSVVGK
;
A
#
# COMPACT_ATOMS: atom_id res chain seq x y z
N MET A 1 14.43 37.58 29.14
CA MET A 1 15.05 36.58 28.24
C MET A 1 14.16 35.33 28.31
N LEU A 2 13.28 35.14 27.32
CA LEU A 2 12.30 34.04 27.34
C LEU A 2 12.96 32.81 26.69
N VAL A 3 13.31 31.80 27.49
CA VAL A 3 13.83 30.53 26.97
C VAL A 3 12.61 29.70 26.56
N MET A 4 12.35 29.62 25.26
CA MET A 4 11.32 28.76 24.69
C MET A 4 11.89 27.34 24.60
N LEU A 5 11.56 26.50 25.59
CA LEU A 5 11.83 25.07 25.55
C LEU A 5 10.94 24.44 24.46
N LEU A 6 11.54 24.19 23.31
CA LEU A 6 10.92 23.43 22.21
C LEU A 6 10.90 21.95 22.62
N THR A 7 9.77 21.50 23.13
CA THR A 7 9.52 20.08 23.40
C THR A 7 9.40 19.36 22.07
N VAL A 8 10.48 18.74 21.60
CA VAL A 8 10.45 17.88 20.42
C VAL A 8 9.65 16.63 20.81
N ALA A 9 8.39 16.57 20.36
CA ALA A 9 7.64 15.33 20.37
C ALA A 9 8.40 14.33 19.48
N MET A 10 9.14 13.40 20.09
CA MET A 10 9.70 12.25 19.40
C MET A 10 8.54 11.35 18.97
N LEU A 11 7.91 11.67 17.85
CA LEU A 11 7.08 10.72 17.12
C LEU A 11 8.03 9.59 16.70
N SER A 12 7.95 8.46 17.41
CA SER A 12 8.66 7.24 17.02
C SER A 12 8.14 6.83 15.64
N TRP A 13 8.94 7.06 14.61
CA TRP A 13 8.57 6.72 13.24
C TRP A 13 8.62 5.19 13.05
N SER A 14 7.78 4.67 12.15
CA SER A 14 7.84 3.28 11.72
C SER A 14 8.30 3.22 10.25
N PRO A 15 9.25 2.31 9.93
CA PRO A 15 9.66 2.05 8.55
C PRO A 15 8.51 1.58 7.67
N GLU A 16 7.63 0.74 8.22
CA GLU A 16 6.48 0.19 7.53
C GLU A 16 5.47 1.30 7.18
N MET A 17 5.19 2.21 8.13
CA MET A 17 4.34 3.37 7.87
C MET A 17 4.94 4.29 6.81
N LEU A 18 6.25 4.59 6.92
CA LEU A 18 6.93 5.43 5.94
C LEU A 18 6.88 4.84 4.52
N ILE A 19 7.11 3.53 4.40
CA ILE A 19 7.03 2.83 3.11
C ILE A 19 5.60 2.83 2.58
N ARG A 20 4.60 2.59 3.44
CA ARG A 20 3.19 2.64 3.05
C ARG A 20 2.82 4.01 2.50
N ASP A 21 3.20 5.08 3.19
CA ASP A 21 2.95 6.46 2.76
C ASP A 21 3.63 6.77 1.43
N TYR A 22 4.89 6.32 1.26
CA TYR A 22 5.59 6.42 -0.01
C TYR A 22 4.81 5.72 -1.13
N LEU A 23 4.31 4.50 -0.90
CA LEU A 23 3.61 3.73 -1.91
C LEU A 23 2.27 4.35 -2.29
N ILE A 24 1.45 4.76 -1.32
CA ILE A 24 0.14 5.40 -1.59
C ILE A 24 0.33 6.71 -2.36
N LYS A 25 1.42 7.44 -2.12
CA LYS A 25 1.72 8.68 -2.84
C LYS A 25 2.14 8.46 -4.29
N HIS A 26 2.76 7.32 -4.61
CA HIS A 26 3.36 7.06 -5.92
C HIS A 26 2.57 6.05 -6.78
N TYR A 27 1.66 5.30 -6.19
CA TYR A 27 0.88 4.26 -6.87
C TYR A 27 -0.62 4.45 -6.59
N PRO A 28 -1.50 4.21 -7.58
CA PRO A 28 -2.94 4.43 -7.47
C PRO A 28 -3.64 3.26 -6.73
N TRP A 29 -3.01 2.69 -5.70
CA TRP A 29 -3.59 1.58 -4.96
C TRP A 29 -4.40 2.10 -3.77
N PRO A 30 -5.70 1.78 -3.66
CA PRO A 30 -6.51 2.22 -2.53
C PRO A 30 -6.02 1.66 -1.19
N GLU A 31 -5.42 0.47 -1.20
CA GLU A 31 -4.89 -0.14 0.00
C GLU A 31 -3.56 -0.86 -0.24
N VAL A 32 -2.64 -0.68 0.71
CA VAL A 32 -1.30 -1.27 0.72
C VAL A 32 -0.99 -1.77 2.13
N GLU A 33 -0.55 -3.02 2.21
CA GLU A 33 0.04 -3.62 3.41
C GLU A 33 1.55 -3.79 3.22
N VAL A 34 2.33 -3.46 4.25
CA VAL A 34 3.79 -3.58 4.26
C VAL A 34 4.20 -4.48 5.42
N GLU A 35 4.77 -5.63 5.10
CA GLU A 35 5.27 -6.60 6.06
C GLU A 35 6.80 -6.62 6.03
N ARG A 36 7.45 -6.48 7.19
CA ARG A 36 8.90 -6.56 7.29
C ARG A 36 9.39 -7.98 6.96
N VAL A 37 10.41 -8.10 6.11
CA VAL A 37 11.01 -9.41 5.75
C VAL A 37 12.18 -9.76 6.67
N LYS A 38 13.04 -8.80 7.02
CA LYS A 38 14.21 -9.01 7.91
C LYS A 38 13.99 -8.37 9.28
N LYS A 39 13.92 -9.18 10.35
CA LYS A 39 13.62 -8.70 11.72
C LYS A 39 14.78 -7.98 12.43
N HIS A 40 16.03 -8.06 11.97
CA HIS A 40 17.22 -7.68 12.76
C HIS A 40 18.01 -6.46 12.25
N ILE A 41 17.41 -5.62 11.42
CA ILE A 41 18.04 -4.35 11.02
C ILE A 41 17.81 -3.33 12.14
N LYS A 42 18.89 -2.85 12.76
CA LYS A 42 18.83 -1.72 13.69
C LYS A 42 18.70 -0.43 12.88
N LEU A 43 17.58 0.26 13.06
CA LEU A 43 17.34 1.55 12.42
C LEU A 43 17.62 2.68 13.40
N PRO A 44 18.12 3.83 12.92
CA PRO A 44 18.24 5.03 13.74
C PRO A 44 16.89 5.45 14.33
N ASN A 45 16.91 6.07 15.51
CA ASN A 45 15.71 6.65 16.11
C ASN A 45 15.18 7.86 15.32
N VAL A 46 15.98 8.39 14.39
CA VAL A 46 15.62 9.50 13.51
C VAL A 46 15.05 8.96 12.18
N LYS A 47 14.01 9.62 11.67
CA LYS A 47 13.40 9.30 10.37
C LYS A 47 14.41 9.56 9.25
N PRO A 48 14.45 8.75 8.17
CA PRO A 48 15.27 9.05 7.01
C PRO A 48 14.77 10.31 6.28
N GLU A 49 15.70 11.06 5.70
CA GLU A 49 15.42 12.25 4.90
C GLU A 49 14.90 11.89 3.51
N LYS A 50 15.36 10.74 2.97
CA LYS A 50 14.98 10.26 1.64
C LYS A 50 14.75 8.76 1.67
N ILE A 51 13.79 8.34 0.86
CA ILE A 51 13.48 6.94 0.60
C ILE A 51 13.49 6.72 -0.91
N PHE A 52 14.13 5.65 -1.36
CA PHE A 52 14.17 5.25 -2.76
C PHE A 52 13.70 3.82 -2.89
N LEU A 53 12.81 3.55 -3.84
CA LEU A 53 12.49 2.18 -4.23
C LEU A 53 13.59 1.66 -5.15
N LEU A 54 14.37 0.68 -4.69
CA LEU A 54 15.42 0.06 -5.50
C LEU A 54 14.85 -1.02 -6.42
N LYS A 55 13.94 -1.83 -5.90
CA LYS A 55 13.35 -2.95 -6.64
C LYS A 55 12.01 -3.35 -6.07
N GLY A 56 11.10 -3.68 -6.99
CA GLY A 56 9.97 -4.57 -6.76
C GLY A 56 8.82 -3.91 -6.00
N VAL A 57 7.68 -3.78 -6.67
CA VAL A 57 6.34 -3.76 -6.06
C VAL A 57 5.34 -4.17 -7.15
N PRO A 58 4.24 -4.87 -6.80
CA PRO A 58 3.97 -5.52 -5.50
C PRO A 58 4.85 -6.75 -5.27
N GLY A 59 4.88 -7.28 -4.03
CA GLY A 59 5.65 -8.47 -3.65
C GLY A 59 6.89 -8.12 -2.83
N ARG A 60 7.99 -8.87 -3.01
CA ARG A 60 9.25 -8.55 -2.31
C ARG A 60 9.83 -7.26 -2.87
N ALA A 61 10.11 -6.33 -1.97
CA ALA A 61 10.56 -4.98 -2.28
C ALA A 61 11.81 -4.62 -1.45
N THR A 62 12.71 -3.85 -2.04
CA THR A 62 13.86 -3.28 -1.33
C THR A 62 13.81 -1.77 -1.44
N PHE A 63 13.85 -1.11 -0.28
CA PHE A 63 13.92 0.36 -0.17
C PHE A 63 15.27 0.78 0.37
N LEU A 64 15.87 1.81 -0.22
CA LEU A 64 17.05 2.48 0.32
C LEU A 64 16.60 3.70 1.13
N MET A 65 16.94 3.73 2.40
CA MET A 65 16.65 4.85 3.31
C MET A 65 17.93 5.62 3.59
N ARG A 66 17.94 6.92 3.30
CA ARG A 66 19.07 7.82 3.61
C ARG A 66 18.76 8.67 4.83
N PHE A 67 19.63 8.63 5.82
CA PHE A 67 19.49 9.30 7.10
C PHE A 67 20.30 10.62 7.16
N PRO A 68 19.99 11.52 8.11
CA PRO A 68 20.69 12.80 8.25
C PRO A 68 22.19 12.69 8.51
N ASP A 69 22.65 11.60 9.13
CA ASP A 69 24.07 11.33 9.37
C ASP A 69 24.82 10.84 8.11
N GLY A 70 24.15 10.85 6.95
CA GLY A 70 24.69 10.37 5.69
C GLY A 70 24.64 8.85 5.52
N LYS A 71 24.25 8.09 6.55
CA LYS A 71 24.13 6.63 6.44
C LYS A 71 22.97 6.26 5.53
N THR A 72 23.15 5.17 4.80
CA THR A 72 22.10 4.53 4.02
C THR A 72 21.84 3.13 4.54
N ILE A 73 20.57 2.73 4.56
CA ILE A 73 20.16 1.39 4.97
C ILE A 73 19.21 0.83 3.93
N GLU A 74 19.52 -0.37 3.45
CA GLU A 74 18.59 -1.16 2.65
C GLU A 74 17.59 -1.88 3.55
N TYR A 75 16.32 -1.73 3.21
CA TYR A 75 15.22 -2.23 4.00
C TYR A 75 14.30 -3.10 3.14
N GLU A 76 14.30 -4.39 3.45
CA GLU A 76 13.54 -5.40 2.72
C GLU A 76 12.17 -5.63 3.35
N VAL A 77 11.14 -5.51 2.51
CA VAL A 77 9.74 -5.70 2.90
C VAL A 77 9.01 -6.55 1.88
N ARG A 78 7.84 -7.05 2.28
CA ARG A 78 6.85 -7.63 1.40
C ARG A 78 5.68 -6.65 1.33
N VAL A 79 5.42 -6.16 0.13
CA VAL A 79 4.32 -5.26 -0.18
C VAL A 79 3.17 -6.06 -0.75
N LYS A 80 1.99 -5.95 -0.15
CA LYS A 80 0.74 -6.37 -0.78
C LYS A 80 -0.01 -5.10 -1.16
N ALA A 81 -0.47 -5.05 -2.39
CA ALA A 81 -1.32 -3.97 -2.88
C ALA A 81 -2.67 -4.57 -3.28
N PHE A 82 -3.72 -3.82 -3.00
CA PHE A 82 -5.09 -4.22 -3.25
C PHE A 82 -5.79 -3.17 -4.10
N ASP A 83 -6.73 -3.63 -4.91
CA ASP A 83 -7.60 -2.76 -5.68
C ASP A 83 -9.05 -3.25 -5.59
N TRP A 84 -9.97 -2.35 -5.85
CA TRP A 84 -11.40 -2.60 -5.83
C TRP A 84 -11.81 -3.40 -7.05
N VAL A 85 -12.47 -4.54 -6.82
CA VAL A 85 -12.97 -5.41 -7.89
C VAL A 85 -14.42 -5.77 -7.64
N LEU A 86 -15.21 -5.69 -8.70
CA LEU A 86 -16.60 -6.11 -8.75
C LEU A 86 -16.69 -7.64 -8.84
N LYS A 87 -17.52 -8.22 -7.99
CA LYS A 87 -17.81 -9.66 -7.90
C LYS A 87 -19.31 -9.90 -7.90
N SER A 88 -19.73 -11.07 -8.39
CA SER A 88 -21.11 -11.51 -8.27
C SER A 88 -21.39 -12.03 -6.86
N ARG A 89 -22.58 -11.72 -6.33
CA ARG A 89 -23.06 -12.22 -5.04
C ARG A 89 -23.66 -13.63 -5.15
N LYS A 90 -24.08 -14.01 -6.36
CA LYS A 90 -24.73 -15.27 -6.68
C LYS A 90 -24.17 -15.85 -7.99
N PRO A 91 -24.41 -17.14 -8.28
CA PRO A 91 -24.20 -17.69 -9.61
C PRO A 91 -25.06 -16.95 -10.64
N LEU A 92 -24.48 -16.65 -11.81
CA LEU A 92 -25.15 -15.94 -12.90
C LEU A 92 -25.24 -16.87 -14.11
N ALA A 93 -26.39 -16.87 -14.77
CA ALA A 93 -26.60 -17.58 -16.02
C ALA A 93 -26.39 -16.65 -17.22
N LYS A 94 -26.11 -17.23 -18.38
CA LYS A 94 -26.03 -16.47 -19.63
C LYS A 94 -27.40 -15.87 -19.95
N GLY A 95 -27.45 -14.56 -20.12
CA GLY A 95 -28.67 -13.81 -20.43
C GLY A 95 -29.35 -13.18 -19.21
N ASP A 96 -28.83 -13.41 -18.00
CA ASP A 96 -29.28 -12.67 -16.81
C ASP A 96 -28.96 -11.18 -16.97
N ILE A 97 -29.92 -10.32 -16.64
CA ILE A 97 -29.72 -8.88 -16.54
C ILE A 97 -29.27 -8.57 -15.11
N LEU A 98 -28.11 -7.92 -14.98
CA LEU A 98 -27.53 -7.66 -13.67
C LEU A 98 -28.20 -6.48 -12.96
N SER A 99 -28.63 -6.70 -11.72
CA SER A 99 -29.06 -5.64 -10.81
C SER A 99 -27.94 -5.23 -9.84
N GLU A 100 -28.11 -4.11 -9.14
CA GLU A 100 -27.16 -3.66 -8.12
C GLU A 100 -26.97 -4.67 -6.97
N ASP A 101 -28.02 -5.44 -6.68
CA ASP A 101 -28.07 -6.46 -5.63
C ASP A 101 -27.43 -7.79 -6.05
N ASP A 102 -27.08 -7.94 -7.33
CA ASP A 102 -26.37 -9.12 -7.83
C ASP A 102 -24.86 -8.98 -7.73
N VAL A 103 -24.37 -7.76 -7.47
CA VAL A 103 -22.94 -7.42 -7.49
C VAL A 103 -22.47 -6.68 -6.25
N TYR A 104 -21.19 -6.83 -5.94
CA TYR A 104 -20.54 -6.11 -4.85
C TYR A 104 -19.08 -5.82 -5.16
N ILE A 105 -18.57 -4.77 -4.55
CA ILE A 105 -17.16 -4.39 -4.66
C ILE A 105 -16.42 -4.98 -3.46
N SER A 106 -15.24 -5.55 -3.70
CA SER A 106 -14.35 -6.04 -2.64
C SER A 106 -12.89 -5.77 -3.01
N LEU A 107 -12.05 -5.58 -2.01
CA LEU A 107 -10.61 -5.52 -2.23
C LEU A 107 -10.07 -6.88 -2.65
N LEU A 108 -9.27 -6.87 -3.70
CA LEU A 108 -8.53 -8.04 -4.15
C LEU A 108 -7.07 -7.66 -4.36
N SER A 109 -6.16 -8.53 -3.93
CA SER A 109 -4.73 -8.35 -4.20
C SER A 109 -4.51 -8.17 -5.70
N ILE A 110 -3.79 -7.14 -6.12
CA ILE A 110 -3.60 -6.80 -7.55
C ILE A 110 -3.04 -7.95 -8.39
N ASN A 111 -2.17 -8.78 -7.80
CA ASN A 111 -1.61 -9.99 -8.44
C ASN A 111 -2.63 -11.10 -8.70
N ARG A 112 -3.85 -10.99 -8.17
CA ARG A 112 -4.94 -11.96 -8.30
C ARG A 112 -6.13 -11.41 -9.10
N ILE A 113 -6.05 -10.17 -9.58
CA ILE A 113 -7.12 -9.54 -10.35
C ILE A 113 -7.07 -10.11 -11.78
N PRO A 114 -8.15 -10.74 -12.25
CA PRO A 114 -8.20 -11.25 -13.62
C PRO A 114 -8.22 -10.10 -14.63
N LYS A 115 -7.73 -10.36 -15.84
CA LYS A 115 -7.80 -9.37 -16.94
C LYS A 115 -9.26 -9.05 -17.25
N GLY A 116 -9.57 -7.77 -17.41
CA GLY A 116 -10.93 -7.29 -17.70
C GLY A 116 -11.85 -7.22 -16.47
N ALA A 117 -11.32 -7.39 -15.26
CA ALA A 117 -12.06 -7.11 -14.04
C ALA A 117 -12.54 -5.66 -14.01
N LEU A 118 -13.77 -5.45 -13.56
CA LEU A 118 -14.40 -4.14 -13.43
C LEU A 118 -14.32 -3.70 -11.96
N SER A 119 -14.20 -2.40 -11.73
CA SER A 119 -14.10 -1.80 -10.39
C SER A 119 -15.31 -0.93 -10.02
N ASP A 120 -16.24 -0.73 -10.96
CA ASP A 120 -17.42 0.10 -10.80
C ASP A 120 -18.71 -0.67 -11.12
N LYS A 121 -19.73 -0.51 -10.27
CA LYS A 121 -21.03 -1.15 -10.43
C LYS A 121 -21.79 -0.62 -11.64
N GLN A 122 -21.71 0.68 -11.92
CA GLN A 122 -22.49 1.29 -13.01
C GLN A 122 -22.09 0.74 -14.38
N SER A 123 -20.86 0.22 -14.49
CA SER A 123 -20.36 -0.43 -15.70
C SER A 123 -21.06 -1.75 -16.05
N VAL A 124 -21.83 -2.37 -15.14
CA VAL A 124 -22.49 -3.68 -15.36
C VAL A 124 -23.99 -3.71 -15.12
N VAL A 125 -24.54 -2.81 -14.31
CA VAL A 125 -25.97 -2.84 -13.97
C VAL A 125 -26.79 -2.59 -15.24
N GLY A 126 -27.79 -3.44 -15.48
CA GLY A 126 -28.63 -3.42 -16.69
C GLY A 126 -28.01 -4.10 -17.91
N LYS A 127 -26.81 -4.68 -17.79
CA LYS A 127 -26.19 -5.52 -18.82
C LYS A 127 -26.49 -7.00 -18.63
#